data_AF-A0A7L2UK22-F1
#
_entry.id   AF-A0A7L2UK22-F1
#
_cell.length_a   1.000
_cell.length_b   1.000
_cell.length_c   1.000
_cell.angle_alpha   90.00
_cell.angle_beta   90.00
_cell.angle_gamma   90.00
#
_symmetry.space_group_name_H-M   'P 1'
#
loop_
_entity.id
_entity.type
_entity.pdbx_description
1 polymer ?
#
loop_
_entity_poly.entity_id
_entity_poly.type
_entity_poly.pdbx_seq_one_letter_code
_entity_poly.pdbx_strand_id
1 'polypeptide(L)'
;GRYALVVAGDIAVYATGNARPTGGAGAVAMLVGPNAPLIFERGLRGTHMQHAYDFYKPDMVSEYPVVDGKLSIQCYLSALDRCYTVYRNKIHAQWQKEGTDRHFTLNDFGFMIFHSPYCKLVQKSVARLLLNDFLGDQNLETANGVFSGLEAFRDVKLEDTYFDRDVEKAFMKASAELFNQKTKASLLVSNQNGNMYTTSVYGCLASLLAQYSPEQLTGQRISVFSYGSGFAATLYSIRVTQDDTPGSALDKITASLSDLKTRLDSRKCVAPDVFAENMKIRQETHNLANYIPQCSVEDLFEGTWYLVCVDEKHRRTYARRPLMGDGPLEAGVEVVHPGTVCEQIPSPAKKVPRIPAATESEGVTVAISNGEH
;
A
#
# COMPACT_ATOMS: atom_id res chain seq x y z
N GLY A 1 -0.63 20.80 18.94
CA GLY A 1 -1.57 20.54 17.84
C GLY A 1 -1.00 20.90 16.48
N ARG A 2 0.19 20.37 16.11
CA ARG A 2 0.65 20.39 14.70
C ARG A 2 0.02 19.22 13.95
N TYR A 3 0.00 19.27 12.62
CA TYR A 3 -0.39 18.13 11.80
C TYR A 3 0.64 17.00 11.88
N ALA A 4 0.18 15.77 11.62
CA ALA A 4 1.04 14.65 11.26
C ALA A 4 1.04 14.49 9.74
N LEU A 5 2.20 14.12 9.18
CA LEU A 5 2.33 13.79 7.76
C LEU A 5 2.73 12.32 7.65
N VAL A 6 1.90 11.53 6.97
CA VAL A 6 2.19 10.12 6.68
C VAL A 6 2.61 10.03 5.21
N VAL A 7 3.73 9.38 4.96
CA VAL A 7 4.19 9.06 3.59
C VAL A 7 4.35 7.56 3.49
N ALA A 8 3.67 6.97 2.51
CA ALA A 8 3.89 5.62 2.07
C ALA A 8 4.44 5.68 0.64
N GLY A 9 5.31 4.74 0.25
CA GLY A 9 5.84 4.71 -1.10
C GLY A 9 6.73 3.49 -1.33
N ASP A 10 6.63 2.90 -2.52
CA ASP A 10 7.33 1.68 -2.87
C ASP A 10 7.60 1.59 -4.37
N ILE A 11 8.60 0.76 -4.71
CA ILE A 11 8.85 0.25 -6.06
C ILE A 11 8.70 -1.27 -5.99
N ALA A 12 7.56 -1.78 -6.47
CA ALA A 12 7.23 -3.20 -6.46
C ALA A 12 7.73 -3.88 -7.73
N VAL A 13 8.86 -4.58 -7.63
CA VAL A 13 9.50 -5.29 -8.75
C VAL A 13 9.72 -6.77 -8.43
N TYR A 14 9.62 -7.59 -9.47
CA TYR A 14 9.74 -9.04 -9.39
C TYR A 14 10.71 -9.59 -10.45
N ALA A 15 11.31 -10.73 -10.14
CA ALA A 15 12.04 -11.53 -11.12
C ALA A 15 11.17 -11.89 -12.34
N THR A 16 11.79 -12.28 -13.44
CA THR A 16 11.07 -12.75 -14.63
C THR A 16 10.19 -13.95 -14.26
N GLY A 17 8.91 -13.91 -14.67
CA GLY A 17 7.93 -14.93 -14.34
C GLY A 17 6.53 -14.34 -14.11
N ASN A 18 5.63 -15.17 -13.60
CA ASN A 18 4.19 -14.84 -13.48
C ASN A 18 3.89 -13.67 -12.52
N ALA A 19 4.81 -13.35 -11.61
CA ALA A 19 4.65 -12.22 -10.68
C ALA A 19 5.03 -10.86 -11.31
N ARG A 20 5.85 -10.83 -12.37
CA ARG A 20 6.33 -9.57 -12.99
C ARG A 20 5.20 -8.64 -13.45
N PRO A 21 4.10 -9.12 -14.07
CA PRO A 21 2.98 -8.26 -14.45
C PRO A 21 2.20 -7.64 -13.28
N THR A 22 2.47 -8.08 -12.04
CA THR A 22 1.83 -7.54 -10.82
C THR A 22 2.66 -6.46 -10.12
N GLY A 23 3.76 -6.02 -10.74
CA GLY A 23 4.56 -4.90 -10.23
C GLY A 23 3.87 -3.55 -10.33
N GLY A 24 4.55 -2.51 -9.90
CA GLY A 24 4.07 -1.13 -9.93
C GLY A 24 4.95 -0.23 -9.06
N ALA A 25 4.72 1.08 -9.10
CA ALA A 25 5.44 2.02 -8.25
C ALA A 25 4.59 3.25 -7.96
N GLY A 26 4.74 3.81 -6.76
CA GLY A 26 4.00 5.01 -6.38
C GLY A 26 4.29 5.45 -4.96
N ALA A 27 3.91 6.69 -4.65
CA ALA A 27 3.98 7.29 -3.33
C ALA A 27 2.68 8.05 -3.04
N VAL A 28 2.21 8.01 -1.79
CA VAL A 28 1.06 8.78 -1.31
C VAL A 28 1.45 9.49 -0.01
N ALA A 29 1.20 10.79 0.04
CA ALA A 29 1.33 11.60 1.23
C ALA A 29 -0.06 11.97 1.77
N MET A 30 -0.27 11.79 3.07
CA MET A 30 -1.53 12.07 3.76
C MET A 30 -1.27 13.01 4.93
N LEU A 31 -1.93 14.17 4.92
CA LEU A 31 -1.92 15.10 6.05
C LEU A 31 -3.03 14.71 7.04
N VAL A 32 -2.66 14.48 8.30
CA VAL A 32 -3.57 14.00 9.35
C VAL A 32 -3.69 15.07 10.44
N GLY A 33 -4.94 15.41 10.77
CA GLY A 33 -5.27 16.45 11.75
C GLY A 33 -6.69 16.31 12.31
N PRO A 34 -7.05 17.14 13.29
CA PRO A 34 -8.42 17.22 13.79
C PRO A 34 -9.37 17.79 12.71
N ASN A 35 -10.67 17.53 12.87
CA ASN A 35 -11.73 18.08 12.00
C ASN A 35 -11.56 17.71 10.51
N ALA A 36 -11.06 16.51 10.23
CA ALA A 36 -10.83 16.02 8.88
C ALA A 36 -12.15 15.67 8.16
N PRO A 37 -12.21 15.76 6.81
CA PRO A 37 -13.36 15.30 6.03
C PRO A 37 -13.48 13.77 5.99
N LEU A 38 -12.38 13.07 6.24
CA LEU A 38 -12.27 11.61 6.29
C LEU A 38 -11.84 11.21 7.70
N ILE A 39 -12.80 10.77 8.51
CA ILE A 39 -12.63 10.59 9.96
C ILE A 39 -12.48 9.11 10.28
N PHE A 40 -11.36 8.70 10.88
CA PHE A 40 -11.24 7.33 11.38
C PHE A 40 -12.32 7.04 12.43
N GLU A 41 -13.10 5.97 12.23
CA GLU A 41 -14.08 5.56 13.24
C GLU A 41 -13.35 4.97 14.46
N ARG A 42 -13.56 5.61 15.61
CA ARG A 42 -12.80 5.31 16.83
C ARG A 42 -13.14 3.91 17.35
N GLY A 43 -12.10 3.16 17.72
CA GLY A 43 -12.24 1.80 18.26
C GLY A 43 -12.53 0.72 17.21
N LEU A 44 -12.77 1.07 15.94
CA LEU A 44 -13.14 0.12 14.88
C LEU A 44 -11.94 -0.31 14.03
N ARG A 45 -11.01 -1.06 14.65
CA ARG A 45 -9.86 -1.67 13.98
C ARG A 45 -9.84 -3.18 14.23
N GLY A 46 -10.15 -3.98 13.21
CA GLY A 46 -10.00 -5.42 13.24
C GLY A 46 -8.63 -5.83 12.72
N THR A 47 -7.71 -6.11 13.63
CA THR A 47 -6.31 -6.45 13.31
C THR A 47 -6.08 -7.96 13.47
N HIS A 48 -5.31 -8.53 12.54
CA HIS A 48 -4.77 -9.89 12.62
C HIS A 48 -3.30 -9.88 12.22
N MET A 49 -2.46 -10.54 13.02
CA MET A 49 -1.04 -10.72 12.75
C MET A 49 -0.69 -12.17 13.02
N GLN A 50 0.14 -12.75 12.17
CA GLN A 50 0.54 -14.14 12.27
C GLN A 50 1.88 -14.32 11.57
N HIS A 51 2.73 -15.18 12.11
CA HIS A 51 3.95 -15.56 11.41
C HIS A 51 3.63 -16.41 10.17
N ALA A 52 4.12 -15.97 9.00
CA ALA A 52 3.96 -16.65 7.73
C ALA A 52 5.15 -16.36 6.79
N TYR A 53 5.41 -17.27 5.85
CA TYR A 53 6.43 -17.13 4.79
C TYR A 53 5.78 -17.05 3.40
N ASP A 54 4.70 -16.29 3.28
CA ASP A 54 3.93 -16.17 2.05
C ASP A 54 4.60 -15.27 1.00
N PHE A 55 5.21 -14.18 1.46
CA PHE A 55 6.08 -13.31 0.68
C PHE A 55 7.06 -12.63 1.65
N TYR A 56 8.35 -12.64 1.32
CA TYR A 56 9.40 -12.04 2.13
C TYR A 56 10.65 -11.73 1.29
N LYS A 57 11.55 -10.90 1.80
CA LYS A 57 12.79 -10.47 1.13
C LYS A 57 14.02 -10.90 1.95
N PRO A 58 14.41 -12.19 1.92
CA PRO A 58 15.52 -12.69 2.72
C PRO A 58 16.88 -12.39 2.08
N ASP A 59 16.92 -12.23 0.77
CA ASP A 59 18.13 -11.99 -0.01
C ASP A 59 18.45 -10.50 -0.03
N MET A 60 19.50 -10.10 0.67
CA MET A 60 19.90 -8.69 0.81
C MET A 60 20.65 -8.15 -0.40
N VAL A 61 21.07 -9.01 -1.34
CA VAL A 61 21.75 -8.55 -2.57
C VAL A 61 20.77 -8.36 -3.74
N SER A 62 19.52 -8.81 -3.59
CA SER A 62 18.48 -8.76 -4.60
C SER A 62 17.29 -7.92 -4.12
N GLU A 63 16.72 -7.12 -5.03
CA GLU A 63 15.48 -6.41 -4.73
C GLU A 63 14.25 -7.33 -4.75
N TYR A 64 14.36 -8.48 -5.44
CA TYR A 64 13.25 -9.36 -5.72
C TYR A 64 12.86 -10.20 -4.49
N PRO A 65 11.55 -10.31 -4.21
CA PRO A 65 11.06 -11.12 -3.11
C PRO A 65 11.07 -12.61 -3.44
N VAL A 66 11.15 -13.42 -2.39
CA VAL A 66 10.72 -14.83 -2.41
C VAL A 66 9.21 -14.83 -2.19
N VAL A 67 8.47 -15.49 -3.08
CA VAL A 67 7.00 -15.48 -3.07
C VAL A 67 6.46 -16.88 -3.28
N ASP A 68 5.66 -17.35 -2.32
CA ASP A 68 4.74 -18.46 -2.54
C ASP A 68 3.39 -17.88 -2.97
N GLY A 69 3.14 -17.88 -4.29
CA GLY A 69 1.94 -17.28 -4.88
C GLY A 69 0.64 -17.91 -4.40
N LYS A 70 0.63 -19.19 -4.04
CA LYS A 70 -0.58 -19.86 -3.53
C LYS A 70 -0.76 -19.49 -2.06
N LEU A 71 0.29 -19.62 -1.25
CA LEU A 71 0.24 -19.29 0.18
C LEU A 71 -0.12 -17.81 0.41
N SER A 72 0.41 -16.88 -0.39
CA SER A 72 0.08 -15.45 -0.28
C SER A 72 -1.39 -15.12 -0.49
N ILE A 73 -2.06 -15.80 -1.44
CA ILE A 73 -3.52 -15.65 -1.61
C ILE A 73 -4.26 -16.21 -0.40
N GLN A 74 -3.84 -17.35 0.14
CA GLN A 74 -4.45 -17.96 1.33
C GLN A 74 -4.27 -17.08 2.58
N CYS A 75 -3.06 -16.57 2.82
CA CYS A 75 -2.76 -15.67 3.93
C CYS A 75 -3.55 -14.36 3.81
N TYR A 76 -3.65 -13.79 2.61
CA TYR A 76 -4.47 -12.59 2.36
C TYR A 76 -5.94 -12.83 2.72
N LEU A 77 -6.55 -13.90 2.22
CA LEU A 77 -7.98 -14.18 2.43
C LEU A 77 -8.28 -14.61 3.88
N SER A 78 -7.43 -15.41 4.50
CA SER A 78 -7.56 -15.77 5.92
C SER A 78 -7.40 -14.56 6.84
N ALA A 79 -6.47 -13.65 6.52
CA ALA A 79 -6.34 -12.38 7.22
C ALA A 79 -7.58 -11.50 7.06
N LEU A 80 -8.18 -11.48 5.86
CA LEU A 80 -9.44 -10.77 5.61
C LEU A 80 -10.59 -11.31 6.46
N ASP A 81 -10.78 -12.64 6.51
CA ASP A 81 -11.80 -13.29 7.34
C ASP A 81 -11.65 -12.88 8.82
N ARG A 82 -10.41 -12.95 9.34
CA ARG A 82 -10.14 -12.66 10.75
C ARG A 82 -10.31 -11.17 11.06
N CYS A 83 -9.76 -10.30 10.24
CA CYS A 83 -9.90 -8.85 10.39
C CYS A 83 -11.37 -8.41 10.33
N TYR A 84 -12.14 -8.98 9.40
CA TYR A 84 -13.56 -8.67 9.27
C TYR A 84 -14.35 -9.15 10.49
N THR A 85 -14.09 -10.37 10.97
CA THR A 85 -14.70 -10.89 12.21
C THR A 85 -14.42 -9.99 13.41
N VAL A 86 -13.16 -9.59 13.63
CA VAL A 86 -12.81 -8.70 14.75
C VAL A 86 -13.47 -7.33 14.59
N TYR A 87 -13.53 -6.79 13.37
CA TYR A 87 -14.21 -5.53 13.09
C TYR A 87 -15.71 -5.61 13.41
N ARG A 88 -16.41 -6.66 12.93
CA ARG A 88 -17.84 -6.90 13.20
C ARG A 88 -18.13 -6.99 14.69
N ASN A 89 -17.31 -7.72 15.44
CA ASN A 89 -17.47 -7.83 16.90
C ASN A 89 -17.32 -6.47 17.60
N LYS A 90 -16.36 -5.64 17.16
CA LYS A 90 -16.12 -4.33 17.75
C LYS A 90 -17.25 -3.34 17.49
N ILE A 91 -17.77 -3.30 16.26
CA ILE A 91 -18.88 -2.40 15.94
C ILE A 91 -20.19 -2.87 16.56
N HIS A 92 -20.44 -4.18 16.61
CA HIS A 92 -21.59 -4.73 17.30
C HIS A 92 -21.57 -4.36 18.80
N ALA A 93 -20.44 -4.48 19.47
CA ALA A 93 -20.30 -4.06 20.87
C ALA A 93 -20.50 -2.54 21.08
N GLN A 94 -20.24 -1.70 20.07
CA GLN A 94 -20.57 -0.27 20.12
C GLN A 94 -22.08 -0.05 19.96
N TRP A 95 -22.71 -0.67 18.96
CA TRP A 95 -24.15 -0.58 18.73
C TRP A 95 -24.99 -1.09 19.90
N GLN A 96 -24.57 -2.18 20.55
CA GLN A 96 -25.24 -2.68 21.75
C GLN A 96 -25.25 -1.66 22.89
N LYS A 97 -24.15 -0.91 23.08
CA LYS A 97 -24.09 0.17 24.07
C LYS A 97 -25.00 1.35 23.72
N GLU A 98 -25.29 1.53 22.43
CA GLU A 98 -26.22 2.53 21.90
C GLU A 98 -27.66 2.00 21.85
N GLY A 99 -27.93 0.79 22.35
CA GLY A 99 -29.26 0.18 22.39
C GLY A 99 -29.73 -0.42 21.06
N THR A 100 -28.82 -0.63 20.11
CA THR A 100 -29.12 -1.25 18.81
C THR A 100 -28.54 -2.65 18.74
N ASP A 101 -29.40 -3.66 18.57
CA ASP A 101 -28.99 -5.05 18.37
C ASP A 101 -29.19 -5.45 16.91
N ARG A 102 -28.19 -5.17 16.08
CA ARG A 102 -28.19 -5.52 14.66
C ARG A 102 -26.87 -6.15 14.23
N HIS A 103 -26.94 -7.01 13.21
CA HIS A 103 -25.78 -7.62 12.59
C HIS A 103 -25.12 -6.68 11.59
N PHE A 104 -23.80 -6.61 11.62
CA PHE A 104 -23.01 -5.88 10.64
C PHE A 104 -22.80 -6.73 9.39
N THR A 105 -23.07 -6.17 8.22
CA THR A 105 -22.93 -6.78 6.90
C THR A 105 -22.23 -5.84 5.92
N LEU A 106 -21.96 -6.30 4.70
CA LEU A 106 -21.44 -5.46 3.63
C LEU A 106 -22.34 -4.27 3.26
N ASN A 107 -23.64 -4.32 3.57
CA ASN A 107 -24.57 -3.22 3.30
C ASN A 107 -24.31 -2.01 4.21
N ASP A 108 -23.66 -2.22 5.35
CA ASP A 108 -23.30 -1.17 6.31
C ASP A 108 -22.09 -0.34 5.88
N PHE A 109 -21.41 -0.75 4.81
CA PHE A 109 -20.38 0.02 4.14
C PHE A 109 -20.96 0.74 2.91
N GLY A 110 -20.71 2.03 2.81
CA GLY A 110 -20.95 2.79 1.57
C GLY A 110 -19.97 2.34 0.48
N PHE A 111 -18.69 2.26 0.85
CA PHE A 111 -17.61 1.83 -0.03
C PHE A 111 -16.67 0.84 0.67
N MET A 112 -15.97 0.04 -0.13
CA MET A 112 -14.96 -0.90 0.35
C MET A 112 -13.70 -0.76 -0.49
N ILE A 113 -12.57 -0.49 0.17
CA ILE A 113 -11.27 -0.41 -0.47
C ILE A 113 -10.31 -1.42 0.17
N PHE A 114 -9.38 -1.91 -0.64
CA PHE A 114 -8.49 -3.01 -0.28
C PHE A 114 -7.08 -2.67 -0.71
N HIS A 115 -6.09 -3.22 0.00
CA HIS A 115 -4.78 -3.44 -0.61
C HIS A 115 -4.99 -4.23 -1.90
N SER A 116 -4.46 -3.74 -3.02
CA SER A 116 -4.75 -4.27 -4.35
C SER A 116 -3.47 -4.74 -5.04
N PRO A 117 -2.99 -5.98 -4.74
CA PRO A 117 -1.91 -6.60 -5.51
C PRO A 117 -2.24 -6.70 -7.00
N TYR A 118 -3.50 -7.03 -7.31
CA TYR A 118 -4.09 -7.01 -8.64
C TYR A 118 -5.61 -7.02 -8.52
N CYS A 119 -6.31 -6.42 -9.48
CA CYS A 119 -7.76 -6.16 -9.39
C CYS A 119 -8.61 -7.42 -9.19
N LYS A 120 -8.19 -8.58 -9.74
CA LYS A 120 -8.94 -9.83 -9.59
C LYS A 120 -9.00 -10.31 -8.14
N LEU A 121 -7.93 -10.15 -7.36
CA LEU A 121 -7.94 -10.53 -5.94
C LEU A 121 -8.90 -9.66 -5.14
N VAL A 122 -9.00 -8.37 -5.46
CA VAL A 122 -9.96 -7.47 -4.82
C VAL A 122 -11.40 -7.89 -5.12
N GLN A 123 -11.70 -8.28 -6.37
CA GLN A 123 -13.02 -8.82 -6.72
C GLN A 123 -13.35 -10.08 -5.90
N LYS A 124 -12.38 -11.00 -5.76
CA LYS A 124 -12.53 -12.19 -4.89
C LYS A 124 -12.69 -11.83 -3.41
N SER A 125 -12.07 -10.74 -2.96
CA SER A 125 -12.14 -10.27 -1.58
C SER A 125 -13.55 -9.81 -1.21
N VAL A 126 -14.23 -9.08 -2.10
CA VAL A 126 -15.64 -8.70 -1.89
C VAL A 126 -16.54 -9.94 -1.82
N ALA A 127 -16.35 -10.89 -2.74
CA ALA A 127 -17.05 -12.17 -2.71
C ALA A 127 -16.79 -12.95 -1.41
N ARG A 128 -15.55 -12.90 -0.90
CA ARG A 128 -15.16 -13.55 0.36
C ARG A 128 -15.84 -12.93 1.58
N LEU A 129 -15.97 -11.61 1.62
CA LEU A 129 -16.72 -10.94 2.68
C LEU A 129 -18.22 -11.27 2.61
N LEU A 130 -18.78 -11.41 1.40
CA LEU A 130 -20.17 -11.84 1.25
C LEU A 130 -20.38 -13.28 1.75
N LEU A 131 -19.40 -14.16 1.55
CA LEU A 131 -19.40 -15.50 2.17
C LEU A 131 -19.35 -15.42 3.71
N ASN A 132 -18.56 -14.49 4.28
CA ASN A 132 -18.54 -14.27 5.73
C ASN A 132 -19.87 -13.77 6.29
N ASP A 133 -20.62 -12.97 5.53
CA ASP A 133 -21.97 -12.55 5.90
C ASP A 133 -22.96 -13.72 5.80
N PHE A 134 -22.90 -14.47 4.69
CA PHE A 134 -23.73 -15.63 4.47
C PHE A 134 -23.58 -16.70 5.56
N LEU A 135 -22.34 -17.02 5.96
CA LEU A 135 -22.08 -18.00 7.03
C LEU A 135 -22.31 -17.42 8.44
N GLY A 136 -22.32 -16.09 8.58
CA GLY A 136 -22.48 -15.40 9.86
C GLY A 136 -23.92 -15.36 10.37
N ASP A 137 -24.90 -15.58 9.50
CA ASP A 137 -26.32 -15.60 9.86
C ASP A 137 -27.02 -16.81 9.20
N GLN A 138 -27.33 -17.81 10.06
CA GLN A 138 -27.99 -19.05 9.66
C GLN A 138 -29.47 -18.87 9.29
N ASN A 139 -30.08 -17.75 9.69
CA ASN A 139 -31.48 -17.45 9.43
C ASN A 139 -31.70 -16.56 8.21
N LEU A 140 -30.63 -16.21 7.47
CA LEU A 140 -30.74 -15.41 6.25
C LEU A 140 -31.69 -16.08 5.26
N GLU A 141 -32.68 -15.32 4.80
CA GLU A 141 -33.57 -15.75 3.73
C GLU A 141 -32.77 -15.92 2.43
N THR A 142 -32.75 -17.15 1.91
CA THR A 142 -32.08 -17.48 0.64
C THR A 142 -33.07 -17.60 -0.51
N ALA A 143 -34.38 -17.53 -0.25
CA ALA A 143 -35.37 -17.63 -1.30
C ALA A 143 -35.30 -16.45 -2.29
N ASN A 144 -34.90 -15.27 -1.82
CA ASN A 144 -34.83 -14.03 -2.61
C ASN A 144 -33.57 -13.21 -2.25
N GLY A 145 -33.14 -12.32 -3.16
CA GLY A 145 -32.05 -11.38 -2.90
C GLY A 145 -30.65 -11.94 -3.19
N VAL A 146 -29.64 -11.34 -2.55
CA VAL A 146 -28.21 -11.56 -2.87
C VAL A 146 -27.75 -12.99 -2.59
N PHE A 147 -28.39 -13.71 -1.67
CA PHE A 147 -28.01 -15.07 -1.28
C PHE A 147 -28.81 -16.17 -2.00
N SER A 148 -29.62 -15.81 -3.00
CA SER A 148 -30.43 -16.77 -3.74
C SER A 148 -29.58 -17.77 -4.52
N GLY A 149 -29.85 -19.07 -4.31
CA GLY A 149 -29.13 -20.17 -4.94
C GLY A 149 -27.78 -20.51 -4.31
N LEU A 150 -27.52 -20.04 -3.08
CA LEU A 150 -26.28 -20.32 -2.34
C LEU A 150 -26.45 -21.38 -1.22
N GLU A 151 -27.63 -22.01 -1.11
CA GLU A 151 -27.99 -22.96 -0.05
C GLU A 151 -27.02 -24.14 0.04
N ALA A 152 -26.51 -24.60 -1.11
CA ALA A 152 -25.55 -25.69 -1.20
C ALA A 152 -24.23 -25.41 -0.45
N PHE A 153 -23.95 -24.14 -0.11
CA PHE A 153 -22.72 -23.73 0.57
C PHE A 153 -22.92 -23.46 2.07
N ARG A 154 -24.07 -23.79 2.67
CA ARG A 154 -24.35 -23.47 4.09
C ARG A 154 -23.42 -24.14 5.08
N ASP A 155 -22.96 -25.35 4.78
CA ASP A 155 -22.14 -26.15 5.68
C ASP A 155 -20.63 -26.04 5.40
N VAL A 156 -20.22 -25.18 4.46
CA VAL A 156 -18.79 -25.00 4.16
C VAL A 156 -18.11 -24.21 5.26
N LYS A 157 -16.83 -24.50 5.48
CA LYS A 157 -15.98 -23.72 6.39
C LYS A 157 -15.13 -22.74 5.60
N LEU A 158 -14.85 -21.59 6.20
CA LEU A 158 -14.00 -20.56 5.57
C LEU A 158 -12.62 -21.14 5.25
N GLU A 159 -12.00 -21.82 6.21
CA GLU A 159 -10.66 -22.40 6.08
C GLU A 159 -10.50 -23.43 4.94
N ASP A 160 -11.59 -24.11 4.57
CA ASP A 160 -11.60 -25.14 3.53
C ASP A 160 -11.86 -24.57 2.13
N THR A 161 -12.21 -23.28 2.00
CA THR A 161 -12.76 -22.69 0.78
C THR A 161 -11.88 -21.64 0.10
N TYR A 162 -10.63 -21.45 0.54
CA TYR A 162 -9.74 -20.43 -0.04
C TYR A 162 -9.47 -20.61 -1.55
N PHE A 163 -9.54 -21.86 -2.04
CA PHE A 163 -9.32 -22.20 -3.44
C PHE A 163 -10.46 -23.05 -4.02
N ASP A 164 -11.60 -23.12 -3.32
CA ASP A 164 -12.79 -23.79 -3.83
C ASP A 164 -13.38 -22.95 -4.97
N ARG A 165 -13.37 -23.53 -6.18
CA ARG A 165 -13.78 -22.84 -7.40
C ARG A 165 -15.28 -22.65 -7.49
N ASP A 166 -16.06 -23.54 -6.89
CA ASP A 166 -17.52 -23.47 -6.94
C ASP A 166 -18.02 -22.39 -5.98
N VAL A 167 -17.44 -22.33 -4.77
CA VAL A 167 -17.65 -21.23 -3.81
C VAL A 167 -17.20 -19.91 -4.43
N GLU A 168 -15.98 -19.83 -4.97
CA GLU A 168 -15.50 -18.61 -5.62
C GLU A 168 -16.45 -18.14 -6.71
N LYS A 169 -16.83 -19.01 -7.65
CA LYS A 169 -17.70 -18.65 -8.77
C LYS A 169 -19.08 -18.19 -8.30
N ALA A 170 -19.68 -18.90 -7.34
CA ALA A 170 -21.01 -18.58 -6.81
C ALA A 170 -21.03 -17.21 -6.12
N PHE A 171 -20.08 -16.97 -5.20
CA PHE A 171 -20.04 -15.72 -4.45
C PHE A 171 -19.55 -14.54 -5.28
N MET A 172 -18.67 -14.76 -6.27
CA MET A 172 -18.31 -13.70 -7.23
C MET A 172 -19.50 -13.27 -8.08
N LYS A 173 -20.39 -14.20 -8.45
CA LYS A 173 -21.64 -13.87 -9.17
C LYS A 173 -22.60 -13.13 -8.25
N ALA A 174 -22.83 -13.63 -7.04
CA ALA A 174 -23.71 -13.03 -6.06
C ALA A 174 -23.28 -11.62 -5.65
N SER A 175 -21.97 -11.39 -5.48
CA SER A 175 -21.41 -10.11 -5.06
C SER A 175 -21.13 -9.14 -6.21
N ALA A 176 -21.50 -9.46 -7.45
CA ALA A 176 -21.10 -8.68 -8.63
C ALA A 176 -21.60 -7.22 -8.55
N GLU A 177 -22.85 -7.01 -8.14
CA GLU A 177 -23.42 -5.68 -8.02
C GLU A 177 -22.83 -4.90 -6.85
N LEU A 178 -22.65 -5.55 -5.70
CA LEU A 178 -21.94 -4.95 -4.55
C LEU A 178 -20.52 -4.52 -4.93
N PHE A 179 -19.80 -5.35 -5.69
CA PHE A 179 -18.47 -5.01 -6.20
C PHE A 179 -18.51 -3.79 -7.12
N ASN A 180 -19.44 -3.76 -8.08
CA ASN A 180 -19.58 -2.64 -9.02
C ASN A 180 -19.88 -1.32 -8.29
N GLN A 181 -20.80 -1.34 -7.32
CA GLN A 181 -21.24 -0.15 -6.60
C GLN A 181 -20.24 0.33 -5.55
N LYS A 182 -19.64 -0.60 -4.79
CA LYS A 182 -18.91 -0.25 -3.57
C LYS A 182 -17.39 -0.30 -3.73
N THR A 183 -16.85 -0.96 -4.76
CA THR A 183 -15.41 -1.28 -4.85
C THR A 183 -14.78 -0.95 -6.20
N LYS A 184 -15.47 -1.18 -7.32
CA LYS A 184 -14.87 -1.13 -8.67
C LYS A 184 -14.19 0.21 -8.99
N ALA A 185 -14.83 1.33 -8.65
CA ALA A 185 -14.25 2.66 -8.88
C ALA A 185 -12.91 2.86 -8.13
N SER A 186 -12.75 2.26 -6.95
CA SER A 186 -11.49 2.32 -6.19
C SER A 186 -10.32 1.64 -6.92
N LEU A 187 -10.55 0.87 -7.98
CA LEU A 187 -9.50 0.14 -8.69
C LEU A 187 -8.87 0.90 -9.86
N LEU A 188 -9.23 2.17 -10.10
CA LEU A 188 -8.70 2.96 -11.22
C LEU A 188 -7.16 2.96 -11.23
N VAL A 189 -6.53 3.43 -10.15
CA VAL A 189 -5.06 3.49 -10.07
C VAL A 189 -4.44 2.09 -10.09
N SER A 190 -4.99 1.13 -9.36
CA SER A 190 -4.46 -0.24 -9.35
C SER A 190 -4.49 -0.90 -10.73
N ASN A 191 -5.56 -0.69 -11.50
CA ASN A 191 -5.68 -1.21 -12.86
C ASN A 191 -4.72 -0.53 -13.83
N GLN A 192 -4.48 0.77 -13.65
CA GLN A 192 -3.67 1.58 -14.56
C GLN A 192 -2.19 1.67 -14.18
N ASN A 193 -1.82 1.34 -12.94
CA ASN A 193 -0.48 1.53 -12.38
C ASN A 193 0.09 0.31 -11.63
N GLY A 194 -0.71 -0.75 -11.44
CA GLY A 194 -0.27 -1.98 -10.80
C GLY A 194 -0.14 -1.89 -9.28
N ASN A 195 0.63 -2.80 -8.68
CA ASN A 195 0.79 -2.87 -7.23
C ASN A 195 1.82 -1.85 -6.73
N MET A 196 1.40 -0.96 -5.83
CA MET A 196 2.28 0.05 -5.22
C MET A 196 2.59 -0.26 -3.74
N TYR A 197 2.51 -1.54 -3.36
CA TYR A 197 2.73 -2.05 -1.99
C TYR A 197 2.04 -1.21 -0.91
N THR A 198 2.80 -0.53 -0.04
CA THR A 198 2.26 0.20 1.12
C THR A 198 1.24 1.27 0.74
N THR A 199 1.36 1.83 -0.46
CA THR A 199 0.44 2.86 -0.96
C THR A 199 -0.76 2.33 -1.69
N SER A 200 -0.81 1.04 -2.05
CA SER A 200 -1.83 0.49 -2.94
C SER A 200 -3.25 0.76 -2.42
N VAL A 201 -3.52 0.52 -1.13
CA VAL A 201 -4.84 0.81 -0.54
C VAL A 201 -5.19 2.30 -0.54
N TYR A 202 -4.20 3.17 -0.39
CA TYR A 202 -4.40 4.63 -0.44
C TYR A 202 -4.52 5.15 -1.87
N GLY A 203 -3.92 4.47 -2.85
CA GLY A 203 -4.22 4.66 -4.28
C GLY A 203 -5.66 4.28 -4.61
N CYS A 204 -6.19 3.24 -3.94
CA CYS A 204 -7.61 2.90 -4.04
C CYS A 204 -8.52 3.96 -3.40
N LEU A 205 -8.13 4.53 -2.26
CA LEU A 205 -8.84 5.67 -1.66
C LEU A 205 -8.83 6.88 -2.60
N ALA A 206 -7.68 7.24 -3.16
CA ALA A 206 -7.56 8.34 -4.11
C ALA A 206 -8.42 8.11 -5.36
N SER A 207 -8.44 6.87 -5.88
CA SER A 207 -9.29 6.49 -7.01
C SER A 207 -10.78 6.69 -6.70
N LEU A 208 -11.23 6.33 -5.49
CA LEU A 208 -12.60 6.56 -5.06
C LEU A 208 -12.91 8.06 -4.99
N LEU A 209 -12.08 8.85 -4.32
CA LEU A 209 -12.28 10.30 -4.15
C LEU A 209 -12.23 11.07 -5.48
N ALA A 210 -11.49 10.57 -6.47
CA ALA A 210 -11.40 11.18 -7.80
C ALA A 210 -12.66 10.99 -8.66
N GLN A 211 -13.54 10.05 -8.31
CA GLN A 211 -14.65 9.61 -9.18
C GLN A 211 -16.05 9.86 -8.60
N TYR A 212 -16.15 10.29 -7.34
CA TYR A 212 -17.42 10.60 -6.69
C TYR A 212 -17.44 12.05 -6.24
N SER A 213 -18.59 12.70 -6.39
CA SER A 213 -18.80 14.05 -5.88
C SER A 213 -18.90 14.05 -4.35
N PRO A 214 -18.68 15.20 -3.69
CA PRO A 214 -18.89 15.34 -2.26
C PRO A 214 -20.24 14.77 -1.79
N GLU A 215 -21.33 15.10 -2.48
CA GLU A 215 -22.69 14.68 -2.14
C GLU A 215 -22.89 13.17 -2.17
N GLN A 216 -22.18 12.47 -3.06
CA GLN A 216 -22.23 10.99 -3.14
C GLN A 216 -21.43 10.33 -2.01
N LEU A 217 -20.44 11.03 -1.47
CA LEU A 217 -19.56 10.56 -0.41
C LEU A 217 -20.08 10.92 0.99
N THR A 218 -20.87 11.99 1.13
CA THR A 218 -21.37 12.53 2.40
C THR A 218 -21.92 11.46 3.33
N GLY A 219 -21.42 11.44 4.56
CA GLY A 219 -21.86 10.51 5.59
C GLY A 219 -21.53 9.03 5.35
N GLN A 220 -20.92 8.66 4.21
CA GLN A 220 -20.64 7.27 3.88
C GLN A 220 -19.59 6.66 4.81
N ARG A 221 -19.69 5.34 5.00
CA ARG A 221 -18.67 4.54 5.66
C ARG A 221 -17.80 3.85 4.62
N ILE A 222 -16.51 4.13 4.62
CA ILE A 222 -15.52 3.49 3.74
C ILE A 222 -14.77 2.45 4.57
N SER A 223 -14.90 1.16 4.23
CA SER A 223 -14.03 0.13 4.80
C SER A 223 -12.66 0.15 4.13
N VAL A 224 -11.61 -0.09 4.91
CA VAL A 224 -10.24 -0.12 4.45
C VAL A 224 -9.56 -1.39 4.95
N PHE A 225 -9.33 -2.34 4.06
CA PHE A 225 -8.53 -3.53 4.35
C PHE A 225 -7.10 -3.35 3.88
N SER A 226 -6.17 -3.21 4.83
CA SER A 226 -4.73 -3.16 4.57
C SER A 226 -4.09 -4.50 4.91
N TYR A 227 -3.22 -5.00 4.04
CA TYR A 227 -2.52 -6.27 4.18
C TYR A 227 -1.04 -6.09 3.82
N GLY A 228 -0.16 -6.71 4.60
CA GLY A 228 1.24 -6.92 4.26
C GLY A 228 1.67 -8.33 4.65
N SER A 229 2.33 -9.04 3.73
CA SER A 229 2.82 -10.40 3.92
C SER A 229 3.82 -10.54 5.06
N GLY A 230 3.95 -11.76 5.61
CA GLY A 230 4.74 -12.05 6.81
C GLY A 230 3.96 -12.50 8.06
N PHE A 231 2.67 -12.23 8.28
CA PHE A 231 1.83 -11.14 7.77
C PHE A 231 1.25 -10.30 8.91
N ALA A 232 0.89 -9.06 8.57
CA ALA A 232 0.10 -8.15 9.39
C ALA A 232 -1.02 -7.54 8.53
N ALA A 233 -2.24 -7.52 9.07
CA ALA A 233 -3.40 -7.01 8.37
C ALA A 233 -4.32 -6.24 9.31
N THR A 234 -5.06 -5.28 8.76
CA THR A 234 -6.10 -4.58 9.51
C THR A 234 -7.24 -4.17 8.60
N LEU A 235 -8.47 -4.50 8.98
CA LEU A 235 -9.69 -3.87 8.47
C LEU A 235 -10.11 -2.76 9.43
N TYR A 236 -10.17 -1.54 8.94
CA TYR A 236 -10.69 -0.39 9.69
C TYR A 236 -11.70 0.38 8.83
N SER A 237 -12.30 1.42 9.38
CA SER A 237 -13.25 2.25 8.64
C SER A 237 -13.01 3.74 8.81
N ILE A 238 -13.42 4.46 7.77
CA ILE A 238 -13.44 5.92 7.69
C ILE A 238 -14.90 6.35 7.54
N ARG A 239 -15.33 7.31 8.35
CA ARG A 239 -16.58 8.05 8.18
C ARG A 239 -16.30 9.32 7.40
N VAL A 240 -16.99 9.50 6.29
CA VAL A 240 -16.98 10.78 5.56
C VAL A 240 -17.82 11.80 6.33
N THR A 241 -17.36 13.06 6.37
CA THR A 241 -18.10 14.17 6.97
C THR A 241 -19.51 14.34 6.38
N GLN A 242 -20.37 15.05 7.10
CA GLN A 242 -21.72 15.43 6.63
C GLN A 242 -21.71 16.76 5.85
N ASP A 243 -20.58 17.47 5.82
CA ASP A 243 -20.43 18.74 5.11
C ASP A 243 -19.85 18.52 3.71
N ASP A 244 -20.71 18.62 2.70
CA ASP A 244 -20.41 18.57 1.27
C ASP A 244 -20.56 19.92 0.57
N THR A 245 -20.68 21.00 1.33
CA THR A 245 -20.88 22.32 0.74
C THR A 245 -19.68 22.74 -0.11
N PRO A 246 -19.86 23.58 -1.15
CA PRO A 246 -18.75 24.13 -1.92
C PRO A 246 -17.72 24.84 -1.03
N GLY A 247 -16.44 24.50 -1.19
CA GLY A 247 -15.34 25.02 -0.37
C GLY A 247 -15.13 24.29 0.97
N SER A 248 -15.97 23.31 1.31
CA SER A 248 -15.78 22.42 2.46
C SER A 248 -14.46 21.63 2.36
N ALA A 249 -14.06 20.99 3.47
CA ALA A 249 -12.87 20.14 3.45
C ALA A 249 -13.05 18.91 2.53
N LEU A 250 -14.27 18.41 2.38
CA LEU A 250 -14.58 17.29 1.49
C LEU A 250 -14.47 17.71 0.02
N ASP A 251 -15.08 18.85 -0.33
CA ASP A 251 -14.98 19.42 -1.68
C ASP A 251 -13.52 19.66 -2.09
N LYS A 252 -12.70 20.23 -1.20
CA LYS A 252 -11.27 20.46 -1.45
C LYS A 252 -10.49 19.17 -1.73
N ILE A 253 -10.70 18.10 -0.95
CA ILE A 253 -9.95 16.86 -1.14
C ILE A 253 -10.40 16.13 -2.41
N THR A 254 -11.69 16.11 -2.74
CA THR A 254 -12.18 15.53 -4.01
C THR A 254 -11.70 16.34 -5.21
N ALA A 255 -11.76 17.67 -5.15
CA ALA A 255 -11.26 18.55 -6.20
C ALA A 255 -9.76 18.32 -6.46
N SER A 256 -8.96 18.12 -5.41
CA SER A 256 -7.51 17.87 -5.52
C SER A 256 -7.13 16.58 -6.25
N LEU A 257 -8.09 15.67 -6.47
CA LEU A 257 -7.90 14.37 -7.13
C LEU A 257 -8.71 14.24 -8.42
N SER A 258 -9.48 15.26 -8.80
CA SER A 258 -10.38 15.23 -9.96
C SER A 258 -9.66 15.02 -11.30
N ASP A 259 -8.39 15.38 -11.39
CA ASP A 259 -7.54 15.21 -12.57
C ASP A 259 -6.79 13.87 -12.60
N LEU A 260 -7.01 12.98 -11.63
CA LEU A 260 -6.24 11.74 -11.45
C LEU A 260 -6.24 10.87 -12.70
N LYS A 261 -7.38 10.76 -13.39
CA LYS A 261 -7.47 10.00 -14.65
C LYS A 261 -6.65 10.67 -15.77
N THR A 262 -6.78 11.99 -15.93
CA THR A 262 -5.99 12.77 -16.89
C THR A 262 -4.48 12.61 -16.65
N ARG A 263 -4.05 12.59 -15.38
CA ARG A 263 -2.65 12.35 -15.00
C ARG A 263 -2.17 10.92 -15.33
N LEU A 264 -3.04 9.92 -15.22
CA LEU A 264 -2.72 8.56 -15.63
C LEU A 264 -2.63 8.46 -17.16
N ASP A 265 -3.51 9.14 -17.89
CA ASP A 265 -3.58 9.12 -19.34
C ASP A 265 -2.45 9.94 -19.99
N SER A 266 -1.83 10.89 -19.26
CA SER A 266 -0.67 11.67 -19.74
C SER A 266 0.67 10.92 -19.68
N ARG A 267 0.69 9.70 -19.14
CA ARG A 267 1.90 8.88 -19.08
C ARG A 267 2.32 8.39 -20.47
N LYS A 268 3.62 8.15 -20.62
CA LYS A 268 4.21 7.59 -21.84
C LYS A 268 4.16 6.06 -21.81
N CYS A 269 3.54 5.47 -22.83
CA CYS A 269 3.62 4.03 -23.05
C CYS A 269 5.02 3.64 -23.52
N VAL A 270 5.62 2.63 -22.88
CA VAL A 270 6.94 2.11 -23.22
C VAL A 270 6.79 0.67 -23.71
N ALA A 271 7.48 0.31 -24.78
CA ALA A 271 7.42 -1.03 -25.36
C ALA A 271 7.95 -2.09 -24.37
N PRO A 272 7.41 -3.33 -24.38
CA PRO A 272 7.77 -4.36 -23.40
C PRO A 272 9.26 -4.76 -23.37
N ASP A 273 9.94 -4.71 -24.51
CA ASP A 273 11.37 -4.96 -24.65
C ASP A 273 12.21 -3.87 -23.98
N VAL A 274 11.86 -2.60 -24.18
CA VAL A 274 12.48 -1.46 -23.49
C VAL A 274 12.25 -1.55 -21.98
N PHE A 275 11.05 -1.94 -21.54
CA PHE A 275 10.77 -2.19 -20.13
C PHE A 275 11.64 -3.33 -19.56
N ALA A 276 11.80 -4.42 -20.30
CA ALA A 276 12.64 -5.55 -19.88
C ALA A 276 14.11 -5.14 -19.72
N GLU A 277 14.63 -4.30 -20.61
CA GLU A 277 15.99 -3.75 -20.50
C GLU A 277 16.13 -2.82 -19.28
N ASN A 278 15.15 -1.94 -19.04
CA ASN A 278 15.15 -1.09 -17.83
C ASN A 278 15.13 -1.92 -16.54
N MET A 279 14.40 -3.04 -16.52
CA MET A 279 14.40 -3.97 -15.39
C MET A 279 15.76 -4.64 -15.17
N LYS A 280 16.49 -4.94 -16.25
CA LYS A 280 17.84 -5.50 -16.20
C LYS A 280 18.85 -4.46 -15.68
N ILE A 281 18.81 -3.24 -16.20
CA ILE A 281 19.64 -2.11 -15.70
C ILE A 281 19.41 -1.92 -14.20
N ARG A 282 18.15 -1.95 -13.74
CA ARG A 282 17.82 -1.84 -12.30
C ARG A 282 18.47 -2.96 -11.47
N GLN A 283 18.44 -4.19 -11.96
CA GLN A 283 19.06 -5.33 -11.28
C GLN A 283 20.58 -5.16 -11.20
N GLU A 284 21.22 -4.79 -12.31
CA GLU A 284 22.69 -4.61 -12.39
C GLU A 284 23.17 -3.42 -11.54
N THR A 285 22.34 -2.38 -11.39
CA THR A 285 22.69 -1.16 -10.66
C THR A 285 22.27 -1.16 -9.19
N HIS A 286 21.58 -2.21 -8.70
CA HIS A 286 20.98 -2.24 -7.37
C HIS A 286 21.95 -1.91 -6.23
N ASN A 287 23.16 -2.49 -6.28
CA ASN A 287 24.21 -2.34 -5.26
C ASN A 287 25.41 -1.50 -5.73
N LEU A 288 25.32 -0.84 -6.89
CA LEU A 288 26.43 -0.05 -7.41
C LEU A 288 26.60 1.27 -6.65
N ALA A 289 27.86 1.59 -6.34
CA ALA A 289 28.32 2.90 -5.92
C ALA A 289 29.03 3.61 -7.08
N ASN A 290 29.27 4.92 -6.93
CA ASN A 290 29.90 5.75 -7.97
C ASN A 290 29.19 5.66 -9.33
N TYR A 291 27.86 5.82 -9.32
CA TYR A 291 26.99 5.66 -10.48
C TYR A 291 26.16 6.93 -10.72
N ILE A 292 26.04 7.31 -11.99
CA ILE A 292 25.19 8.40 -12.47
C ILE A 292 24.05 7.78 -13.29
N PRO A 293 22.77 7.90 -12.87
CA PRO A 293 21.64 7.41 -13.64
C PRO A 293 21.60 8.01 -15.06
N GLN A 294 21.35 7.17 -16.06
CA GLN A 294 21.39 7.57 -17.48
C GLN A 294 20.02 7.98 -18.05
N CYS A 295 18.95 7.91 -17.27
CA CYS A 295 17.60 8.23 -17.75
C CYS A 295 17.41 9.73 -17.99
N SER A 296 16.65 10.09 -19.04
CA SER A 296 16.30 11.47 -19.34
C SER A 296 15.47 12.09 -18.22
N VAL A 297 15.88 13.26 -17.73
CA VAL A 297 15.12 14.08 -16.77
C VAL A 297 13.87 14.67 -17.43
N GLU A 298 13.87 14.84 -18.76
CA GLU A 298 12.76 15.44 -19.49
C GLU A 298 11.52 14.55 -19.57
N ASP A 299 11.68 13.23 -19.40
CA ASP A 299 10.55 12.29 -19.35
C ASP A 299 9.84 12.31 -17.98
N LEU A 300 10.39 12.98 -16.95
CA LEU A 300 9.78 13.07 -15.63
C LEU A 300 8.67 14.14 -15.60
N PHE A 301 7.62 13.92 -14.81
CA PHE A 301 6.64 14.97 -14.54
C PHE A 301 7.28 16.19 -13.86
N GLU A 302 6.71 17.37 -14.06
CA GLU A 302 7.20 18.61 -13.46
C GLU A 302 7.25 18.53 -11.94
N GLY A 303 8.28 19.13 -11.33
CA GLY A 303 8.45 19.10 -9.87
C GLY A 303 8.87 17.74 -9.29
N THR A 304 9.12 16.72 -10.12
CA THR A 304 9.59 15.40 -9.67
C THR A 304 11.02 15.50 -9.14
N TRP A 305 11.26 14.96 -7.94
CA TRP A 305 12.61 14.72 -7.42
C TRP A 305 13.22 13.49 -8.07
N TYR A 306 14.50 13.57 -8.45
CA TYR A 306 15.23 12.48 -9.09
C TYR A 306 16.64 12.33 -8.52
N LEU A 307 17.18 11.12 -8.66
CA LEU A 307 18.54 10.78 -8.24
C LEU A 307 19.54 11.32 -9.27
N VAL A 308 20.43 12.22 -8.84
CA VAL A 308 21.49 12.80 -9.69
C VAL A 308 22.69 11.86 -9.75
N CYS A 309 23.13 11.36 -8.60
CA CYS A 309 24.24 10.43 -8.50
C CYS A 309 24.23 9.64 -7.18
N VAL A 310 24.92 8.51 -7.20
CA VAL A 310 25.37 7.77 -6.02
C VAL A 310 26.89 7.83 -6.01
N ASP A 311 27.50 8.38 -4.97
CA ASP A 311 28.95 8.48 -4.90
C ASP A 311 29.63 7.18 -4.41
N GLU A 312 30.96 7.19 -4.33
CA GLU A 312 31.78 6.04 -3.88
C GLU A 312 31.45 5.57 -2.44
N LYS A 313 30.79 6.41 -1.63
CA LYS A 313 30.39 6.11 -0.24
C LYS A 313 28.88 5.87 -0.13
N HIS A 314 28.21 5.57 -1.24
CA HIS A 314 26.78 5.32 -1.33
C HIS A 314 25.89 6.52 -0.92
N ARG A 315 26.45 7.73 -0.84
CA ARG A 315 25.65 8.94 -0.58
C ARG A 315 24.89 9.30 -1.85
N ARG A 316 23.62 9.65 -1.70
CA ARG A 316 22.71 9.94 -2.81
C ARG A 316 22.44 11.44 -2.89
N THR A 317 22.68 12.02 -4.06
CA THR A 317 22.36 13.42 -4.34
C THR A 317 21.09 13.47 -5.17
N TYR A 318 20.18 14.38 -4.82
CA TYR A 318 18.91 14.56 -5.51
C TYR A 318 18.76 15.97 -6.04
N ALA A 319 18.07 16.10 -7.16
CA ALA A 319 17.64 17.38 -7.72
C ALA A 319 16.15 17.28 -8.08
N ARG A 320 15.54 18.42 -8.41
CA ARG A 320 14.12 18.51 -8.73
C ARG A 320 13.96 19.04 -10.15
N ARG A 321 13.14 18.37 -10.97
CA ARG A 321 12.75 18.92 -12.28
C ARG A 321 11.99 20.25 -12.04
N PRO A 322 12.32 21.34 -12.77
CA PRO A 322 11.64 22.62 -12.60
C PRO A 322 10.12 22.53 -12.76
N LEU A 323 9.39 23.44 -12.12
CA LEU A 323 7.98 23.70 -12.41
C LEU A 323 7.91 24.73 -13.55
N MET A 324 7.00 24.57 -14.51
CA MET A 324 6.71 25.65 -15.48
C MET A 324 6.25 26.89 -14.73
N GLY A 325 7.05 27.96 -14.73
CA GLY A 325 6.73 29.25 -14.10
C GLY A 325 7.49 29.59 -12.82
N ASP A 326 8.30 28.67 -12.28
CA ASP A 326 9.30 29.04 -11.27
C ASP A 326 10.48 29.71 -12.00
N GLY A 327 10.66 31.02 -11.77
CA GLY A 327 11.99 31.61 -11.84
C GLY A 327 12.95 30.84 -10.93
N PRO A 328 14.28 30.90 -11.14
CA PRO A 328 15.20 30.03 -10.42
C PRO A 328 14.94 30.10 -8.91
N LEU A 329 14.44 28.99 -8.35
CA LEU A 329 14.48 28.76 -6.92
C LEU A 329 15.94 28.92 -6.53
N GLU A 330 16.27 29.94 -5.74
CA GLU A 330 17.58 30.06 -5.11
C GLU A 330 17.76 28.84 -4.19
N ALA A 331 18.19 27.74 -4.77
CA ALA A 331 18.84 26.66 -4.08
C ALA A 331 20.29 27.10 -3.91
N GLY A 332 20.72 27.27 -2.66
CA GLY A 332 22.14 27.41 -2.29
C GLY A 332 22.95 26.14 -2.55
N VAL A 333 22.88 25.60 -3.76
CA VAL A 333 23.69 24.51 -4.26
C VAL A 333 24.19 24.93 -5.64
N GLU A 334 25.43 25.42 -5.66
CA GLU A 334 26.13 25.73 -6.90
C GLU A 334 26.08 24.52 -7.85
N VAL A 335 25.52 24.77 -9.03
CA VAL A 335 25.56 23.86 -10.16
C VAL A 335 27.02 23.78 -10.61
N VAL A 336 27.72 22.69 -10.24
CA VAL A 336 29.06 22.42 -10.76
C VAL A 336 28.94 22.07 -12.24
N HIS A 337 29.37 22.98 -13.11
CA HIS A 337 29.49 22.72 -14.55
C HIS A 337 30.53 21.61 -14.82
N PRO A 338 30.33 20.77 -15.84
CA PRO A 338 31.28 19.72 -16.22
C PRO A 338 32.44 20.38 -16.97
N GLY A 339 33.44 20.85 -16.23
CA GLY A 339 34.55 21.57 -16.84
C GLY A 339 35.57 22.10 -15.84
N THR A 340 36.02 21.28 -14.88
CA THR A 340 37.26 21.59 -14.18
C THR A 340 37.95 20.30 -13.75
N VAL A 341 39.16 20.11 -14.30
CA VAL A 341 40.11 19.06 -13.92
C VAL A 341 40.39 19.18 -12.43
N CYS A 342 40.23 18.09 -11.68
CA CYS A 342 40.51 18.05 -10.25
C CYS A 342 42.03 18.03 -10.05
N GLU A 343 42.65 19.21 -9.88
CA GLU A 343 44.00 19.30 -9.32
C GLU A 343 43.97 18.93 -7.83
N GLN A 344 44.82 17.97 -7.47
CA GLN A 344 45.02 17.51 -6.10
C GLN A 344 45.60 18.64 -5.23
N ILE A 345 44.88 19.02 -4.17
CA ILE A 345 45.43 19.82 -3.08
C ILE A 345 45.76 18.88 -1.90
N PRO A 346 47.01 18.83 -1.39
CA PRO A 346 47.36 17.94 -0.29
C PRO A 346 46.80 18.44 1.05
N SER A 347 46.26 17.51 1.86
CA SER A 347 45.81 17.79 3.23
C SER A 347 46.97 18.12 4.17
N PRO A 348 46.88 19.17 5.00
CA PRO A 348 47.85 19.41 6.06
C PRO A 348 47.60 18.49 7.26
N ALA A 349 48.63 17.76 7.64
CA ALA A 349 48.64 16.84 8.78
C ALA A 349 48.25 17.56 10.09
N LYS A 350 47.20 17.06 10.77
CA LYS A 350 46.91 17.42 12.16
C LYS A 350 47.36 16.30 13.09
N LYS A 351 48.25 16.68 14.01
CA LYS A 351 48.81 15.88 15.10
C LYS A 351 47.72 15.28 15.98
N VAL A 352 47.78 13.97 16.20
CA VAL A 352 46.98 13.25 17.20
C VAL A 352 47.74 13.24 18.54
N PRO A 353 47.13 13.62 19.67
CA PRO A 353 47.77 13.47 20.98
C PRO A 353 47.83 12.00 21.41
N ARG A 354 49.00 11.55 21.88
CA ARG A 354 49.23 10.22 22.48
C ARG A 354 48.51 10.11 23.83
N ILE A 355 47.82 8.99 24.05
CA ILE A 355 47.35 8.54 25.37
C ILE A 355 48.43 7.57 25.92
N PRO A 356 48.86 7.68 27.19
CA PRO A 356 49.89 6.79 27.75
C PRO A 356 49.32 5.40 28.05
N ALA A 357 50.12 4.37 27.75
CA ALA A 357 49.89 2.99 28.19
C ALA A 357 50.38 2.81 29.63
N ALA A 358 49.60 2.10 30.45
CA ALA A 358 50.07 1.49 31.69
C ALA A 358 49.31 0.19 31.98
N THR A 359 50.08 -0.91 31.87
CA THR A 359 50.17 -2.09 32.75
C THR A 359 48.97 -3.01 33.03
N GLU A 360 49.27 -4.29 32.78
CA GLU A 360 48.58 -5.55 33.09
C GLU A 360 48.00 -5.66 34.52
N SER A 361 46.85 -6.32 34.64
CA SER A 361 46.69 -7.47 35.57
C SER A 361 45.34 -8.18 35.41
N GLU A 362 45.45 -9.51 35.40
CA GLU A 362 44.50 -10.54 35.84
C GLU A 362 43.25 -10.86 34.98
N GLY A 363 43.29 -12.10 34.47
CA GLY A 363 42.26 -12.69 33.65
C GLY A 363 41.10 -13.27 34.46
N VAL A 364 39.95 -13.31 33.80
CA VAL A 364 38.84 -14.19 34.14
C VAL A 364 38.36 -14.81 32.84
N THR A 365 38.69 -16.08 32.65
CA THR A 365 38.10 -16.97 31.65
C THR A 365 36.63 -17.19 31.98
N VAL A 366 35.72 -16.73 31.11
CA VAL A 366 34.31 -17.12 31.14
C VAL A 366 34.06 -18.08 29.98
N ALA A 367 33.91 -19.36 30.29
CA ALA A 367 33.44 -20.38 29.38
C ALA A 367 31.91 -20.26 29.27
N ILE A 368 31.40 -20.09 28.05
CA ILE A 368 29.96 -20.12 27.73
C ILE A 368 29.66 -21.50 27.15
N SER A 369 28.89 -22.31 27.88
CA SER A 369 28.35 -23.58 27.37
C SER A 369 27.02 -23.32 26.66
N ASN A 370 26.90 -23.80 25.42
CA ASN A 370 25.64 -23.85 24.69
C ASN A 370 24.74 -24.94 25.31
N GLY A 371 23.63 -24.54 25.92
CA GLY A 371 22.53 -25.42 26.29
C GLY A 371 21.49 -25.44 25.16
N GLU A 372 21.08 -26.64 24.78
CA GLU A 372 19.99 -26.90 23.84
C GLU A 372 18.64 -26.41 24.39
N HIS A 373 17.89 -25.67 23.57
CA HIS A 373 16.42 -25.66 23.53
C HIS A 373 15.93 -25.15 22.18
#